data_AF-R7NI61-F1
#
_entry.id   AF-R7NI61-F1
#
_cell.length_a   1.000
_cell.length_b   1.000
_cell.length_c   1.000
_cell.angle_alpha   90.00
_cell.angle_beta   90.00
_cell.angle_gamma   90.00
#
_symmetry.space_group_name_H-M   'P 1'
#
loop_
_entity.id
_entity.type
_entity.pdbx_description
1 polymer ?
#
loop_
_entity_poly.entity_id
_entity_poly.type
_entity_poly.pdbx_seq_one_letter_code
_entity_poly.pdbx_strand_id
1 'polypeptide(L)'
;MSPLSVFAYSSKVILGGETIGIDIQSNGVMIIGFYKINGKYHKSDLVEGDIITKVENDEVLSIEDLTASLEEYVNQDEIEITYLHGDKEKNTSIQLFLENGVYKTGLYVKDGVTGIGTLTFIDPSTNIYGALGHEVLESNTSKIIEVKTGSIFRNEITDINASSNGSPGSKNAKFYYDTVYGDIDKNTKYGIYGTYTDTYDESDLIEVATSDEVKVGKATIYTVLEDETVEEFEIEITKINENSEIKNISFEITDEELLNVTGGVIQGMSGSPIVQNGKLIGAVTHVVTDNVTTGYGLFITTMLEESEK
;
A
#
# COMPACT_ATOMS: atom_id res chain seq x y z
N MET A 1 6.86 36.68 -9.96
CA MET A 1 7.78 35.70 -9.36
C MET A 1 6.99 35.00 -8.28
N SER A 2 6.48 33.81 -8.57
CA SER A 2 5.99 32.93 -7.52
C SER A 2 7.19 32.54 -6.65
N PRO A 3 7.05 32.43 -5.32
CA PRO A 3 8.13 31.92 -4.50
C PRO A 3 8.50 30.51 -4.99
N LEU A 4 9.79 30.31 -5.29
CA LEU A 4 10.36 28.98 -5.42
C LEU A 4 10.32 28.39 -4.01
N SER A 5 9.34 27.53 -3.74
CA SER A 5 9.42 26.62 -2.60
C SER A 5 10.54 25.63 -2.91
N VAL A 6 11.71 25.86 -2.33
CA VAL A 6 12.76 24.85 -2.26
C VAL A 6 12.35 23.93 -1.12
N PHE A 7 11.72 22.81 -1.45
CA PHE A 7 11.59 21.70 -0.50
C PHE A 7 13.01 21.17 -0.28
N ALA A 8 13.53 21.35 0.93
CA ALA A 8 14.85 20.90 1.31
C ALA A 8 14.67 19.64 2.14
N TYR A 9 14.36 18.53 1.45
CA TYR A 9 14.28 17.22 2.10
C TYR A 9 15.61 16.86 2.76
N SER A 10 15.52 16.04 3.81
CA SER A 10 16.66 15.66 4.63
C SER A 10 17.79 15.03 3.81
N SER A 11 19.00 15.54 3.99
CA SER A 11 20.22 15.02 3.32
C SER A 11 20.62 13.61 3.79
N LYS A 12 20.08 13.17 4.93
CA LYS A 12 20.29 11.86 5.53
C LYS A 12 18.98 11.34 6.11
N VAL A 13 18.80 10.03 6.05
CA VAL A 13 17.64 9.31 6.60
C VAL A 13 18.12 8.02 7.26
N ILE A 14 17.30 7.43 8.11
CA ILE A 14 17.50 6.04 8.56
C ILE A 14 17.13 5.13 7.39
N LEU A 15 18.05 4.24 7.03
CA LEU A 15 17.81 3.22 6.00
C LEU A 15 16.79 2.21 6.54
N GLY A 16 15.74 1.93 5.77
CA GLY A 16 14.79 0.87 6.09
C GLY A 16 15.21 -0.50 5.55
N GLY A 17 14.22 -1.25 5.08
CA GLY A 17 14.37 -2.62 4.56
C GLY A 17 13.53 -3.62 5.34
N GLU A 18 13.06 -3.23 6.52
CA GLU A 18 12.18 -4.01 7.39
C GLU A 18 10.86 -4.30 6.69
N THR A 19 10.38 -5.53 6.88
CA THR A 19 9.00 -5.83 6.51
C THR A 19 8.05 -5.18 7.50
N ILE A 20 6.92 -4.70 7.00
CA ILE A 20 5.85 -4.12 7.80
C ILE A 20 4.51 -4.73 7.40
N GLY A 21 3.65 -4.95 8.40
CA GLY A 21 2.22 -5.08 8.20
C GLY A 21 1.62 -3.70 7.93
N ILE A 22 0.69 -3.63 6.98
CA ILE A 22 -0.04 -2.42 6.62
C ILE A 22 -1.51 -2.69 6.91
N ASP A 23 -2.17 -1.79 7.64
CA ASP A 23 -3.63 -1.81 7.79
C ASP A 23 -4.18 -0.41 7.53
N ILE A 24 -5.05 -0.29 6.52
CA ILE A 24 -5.67 0.98 6.13
C ILE A 24 -7.18 0.82 6.25
N GLN A 25 -7.82 1.71 7.00
CA GLN A 25 -9.27 1.85 7.05
C GLN A 25 -9.75 2.99 6.13
N SER A 26 -10.75 2.70 5.31
CA SER A 26 -11.34 3.67 4.39
C SER A 26 -12.33 4.60 5.08
N ASN A 27 -12.61 5.74 4.44
CA ASN A 27 -13.66 6.65 4.89
C ASN A 27 -15.05 6.17 4.45
N GLY A 28 -15.56 5.15 5.14
CA GLY A 28 -16.81 4.46 4.81
C GLY A 28 -16.57 3.06 4.27
N VAL A 29 -17.64 2.44 3.77
CA VAL A 29 -17.66 1.02 3.39
C VAL A 29 -17.72 0.87 1.88
N MET A 30 -16.63 0.37 1.28
CA MET A 30 -16.51 0.15 -0.16
C MET A 30 -17.26 -1.10 -0.61
N ILE A 31 -18.01 -0.99 -1.71
CA ILE A 31 -18.64 -2.13 -2.39
C ILE A 31 -17.61 -2.80 -3.30
N ILE A 32 -17.31 -4.07 -3.04
CA ILE A 32 -16.31 -4.86 -3.78
C ILE A 32 -16.94 -5.95 -4.66
N GLY A 33 -18.28 -6.01 -4.71
CA GLY A 33 -19.00 -6.95 -5.53
C GLY A 33 -20.45 -7.13 -5.11
N PHE A 34 -21.15 -8.01 -5.83
CA PHE A 34 -22.57 -8.28 -5.61
C PHE A 34 -22.85 -9.78 -5.63
N TYR A 35 -23.79 -10.23 -4.81
CA TYR A 35 -24.32 -11.59 -4.85
C TYR A 35 -25.83 -11.62 -4.99
N LYS A 36 -26.32 -12.75 -5.50
CA LYS A 36 -27.75 -12.95 -5.71
C LYS A 36 -28.42 -13.35 -4.42
N ILE A 37 -29.56 -12.73 -4.12
CA ILE A 37 -30.48 -13.18 -3.08
C ILE A 37 -31.71 -13.76 -3.78
N ASN A 38 -32.09 -14.99 -3.44
CA ASN A 38 -33.16 -15.72 -4.13
C ASN A 38 -33.00 -15.76 -5.67
N GLY A 39 -31.75 -15.86 -6.16
CA GLY A 39 -31.43 -15.92 -7.58
C GLY A 39 -31.50 -14.59 -8.34
N LYS A 40 -31.70 -13.46 -7.65
CA LYS A 40 -31.76 -12.11 -8.25
C LYS A 40 -30.70 -11.19 -7.66
N TYR A 41 -30.11 -10.35 -8.49
CA TYR A 41 -29.28 -9.24 -8.02
C TYR A 41 -30.16 -8.12 -7.45
N HIS A 42 -29.55 -7.34 -6.58
CA HIS A 42 -30.10 -6.06 -6.15
C HIS A 42 -30.38 -5.15 -7.36
N LYS A 43 -31.47 -4.36 -7.30
CA LYS A 43 -31.75 -3.29 -8.28
C LYS A 43 -31.36 -1.95 -7.67
N SER A 44 -30.13 -1.51 -7.87
CA SER A 44 -29.65 -0.17 -7.52
C SER A 44 -28.73 0.35 -8.62
N ASP A 45 -28.42 1.64 -8.50
CA ASP A 45 -27.39 2.30 -9.30
C ASP A 45 -25.97 2.08 -8.73
N LEU A 46 -25.84 1.28 -7.66
CA LEU A 46 -24.56 0.97 -7.03
C LEU A 46 -23.69 0.15 -7.97
N VAL A 47 -22.40 0.46 -7.97
CA VAL A 47 -21.37 -0.29 -8.70
C VAL A 47 -20.18 -0.59 -7.80
N GLU A 48 -19.33 -1.51 -8.25
CA GLU A 48 -18.08 -1.82 -7.56
C GLU A 48 -17.20 -0.55 -7.43
N GLY A 49 -16.69 -0.33 -6.23
CA GLY A 49 -15.88 0.81 -5.84
C GLY A 49 -16.69 2.04 -5.40
N ASP A 50 -18.01 1.97 -5.33
CA ASP A 50 -18.79 2.97 -4.59
C ASP A 50 -18.54 2.81 -3.08
N ILE A 51 -18.50 3.92 -2.35
CA ILE A 51 -18.26 3.93 -0.89
C ILE A 51 -19.53 4.37 -0.18
N ILE A 52 -20.13 3.48 0.60
CA ILE A 52 -21.28 3.79 1.45
C ILE A 52 -20.81 4.63 2.63
N THR A 53 -21.41 5.80 2.79
CA THR A 53 -21.08 6.74 3.86
C THR A 53 -22.23 6.97 4.83
N LYS A 54 -23.48 6.67 4.42
CA LYS A 54 -24.65 6.69 5.32
C LYS A 54 -25.70 5.66 4.95
N VAL A 55 -26.43 5.24 5.96
CA VAL A 55 -27.68 4.49 5.87
C VAL A 55 -28.74 5.35 6.55
N GLU A 56 -29.75 5.80 5.80
CA GLU A 56 -30.72 6.80 6.27
C GLU A 56 -30.02 8.05 6.85
N ASN A 57 -30.08 8.23 8.18
CA ASN A 57 -29.47 9.35 8.88
C ASN A 57 -28.17 8.98 9.61
N ASP A 58 -27.79 7.70 9.60
CA ASP A 58 -26.67 7.17 10.36
C ASP A 58 -25.40 7.15 9.52
N GLU A 59 -24.32 7.68 10.09
CA GLU A 59 -23.01 7.69 9.46
C GLU A 59 -22.40 6.29 9.48
N VAL A 60 -21.87 5.86 8.34
CA VAL A 60 -21.26 4.55 8.16
C VAL A 60 -19.78 4.75 7.88
N LEU A 61 -18.95 4.33 8.84
CA LEU A 61 -17.50 4.45 8.77
C LEU A 61 -16.81 3.07 8.73
N SER A 62 -17.51 2.05 9.20
CA SER A 62 -17.06 0.66 9.29
C SER A 62 -18.17 -0.32 8.90
N ILE A 63 -17.81 -1.58 8.69
CA ILE A 63 -18.78 -2.66 8.48
C ILE A 63 -19.67 -2.84 9.71
N GLU A 64 -19.14 -2.61 10.91
CA GLU A 64 -19.91 -2.62 12.15
C GLU A 64 -21.00 -1.54 12.14
N ASP A 65 -20.66 -0.30 11.75
CA ASP A 65 -21.64 0.79 11.64
C ASP A 65 -22.70 0.49 10.58
N LEU A 66 -22.27 -0.05 9.42
CA LEU A 66 -23.20 -0.46 8.36
C LEU A 66 -24.18 -1.52 8.88
N THR A 67 -23.66 -2.53 9.57
CA THR A 67 -24.49 -3.63 10.10
C THR A 67 -25.47 -3.10 11.14
N ALA A 68 -25.00 -2.30 12.10
CA ALA A 68 -25.85 -1.72 13.13
C ALA A 68 -26.95 -0.82 12.54
N SER A 69 -26.61 0.01 11.55
CA SER A 69 -27.57 0.89 10.89
C SER A 69 -28.63 0.09 10.13
N LEU A 70 -28.22 -0.93 9.36
CA LEU A 70 -29.17 -1.78 8.65
C LEU A 70 -30.09 -2.55 9.60
N GLU A 71 -29.58 -3.00 10.76
CA GLU A 71 -30.36 -3.67 11.80
C GLU A 71 -31.45 -2.77 12.41
N GLU A 72 -31.20 -1.47 12.54
CA GLU A 72 -32.19 -0.49 13.01
C GLU A 72 -33.36 -0.35 12.04
N TYR A 73 -33.09 -0.41 10.74
CA TYR A 73 -34.07 -0.16 9.68
C TYR A 73 -34.68 -1.44 9.04
N VAL A 74 -34.46 -2.62 9.61
CA VAL A 74 -34.94 -3.92 9.08
C VAL A 74 -36.45 -4.06 8.86
N ASN A 75 -37.25 -3.19 9.49
CA ASN A 75 -38.70 -3.17 9.34
C ASN A 75 -39.17 -2.32 8.16
N GLN A 76 -38.25 -1.66 7.45
CA GLN A 76 -38.54 -0.89 6.24
C GLN A 76 -38.36 -1.77 5.00
N ASP A 77 -39.26 -1.59 4.02
CA ASP A 77 -39.20 -2.32 2.75
C ASP A 77 -38.03 -1.83 1.86
N GLU A 78 -37.58 -0.59 2.09
CA GLU A 78 -36.56 0.10 1.31
C GLU A 78 -35.80 1.07 2.23
N ILE A 79 -34.49 1.15 2.05
CA ILE A 79 -33.56 1.95 2.87
C ILE A 79 -32.76 2.87 1.94
N GLU A 80 -32.70 4.16 2.26
CA GLU A 80 -31.84 5.12 1.58
C GLU A 80 -30.37 4.91 1.96
N ILE A 81 -29.52 4.85 0.95
CA ILE A 81 -28.07 4.75 1.06
C ILE A 81 -27.47 6.00 0.43
N THR A 82 -26.69 6.73 1.22
CA THR A 82 -25.79 7.76 0.70
C THR A 82 -24.43 7.13 0.43
N TYR A 83 -23.91 7.37 -0.78
CA TYR A 83 -22.65 6.80 -1.23
C TYR A 83 -21.85 7.79 -2.08
N LEU A 84 -20.54 7.60 -2.10
CA LEU A 84 -19.61 8.30 -2.96
C LEU A 84 -19.35 7.47 -4.22
N HIS A 85 -19.63 8.06 -5.37
CA HIS A 85 -19.23 7.54 -6.68
C HIS A 85 -18.08 8.37 -7.24
N GLY A 86 -16.84 7.95 -6.95
CA GLY A 86 -15.69 8.86 -7.01
C GLY A 86 -15.89 9.97 -5.98
N ASP A 87 -15.68 11.23 -6.36
CA ASP A 87 -15.82 12.37 -5.42
C ASP A 87 -17.26 12.92 -5.33
N LYS A 88 -18.25 12.21 -5.88
CA LYS A 88 -19.64 12.68 -5.95
C LYS A 88 -20.53 11.90 -5.01
N GLU A 89 -21.07 12.60 -4.03
CA GLU A 89 -22.14 12.07 -3.19
C GLU A 89 -23.43 11.88 -4.00
N LYS A 90 -24.04 10.72 -3.81
CA LYS A 90 -25.30 10.30 -4.43
C LYS A 90 -26.13 9.53 -3.41
N ASN A 91 -27.43 9.47 -3.67
CA ASN A 91 -28.34 8.61 -2.93
C ASN A 91 -28.94 7.56 -3.86
N THR A 92 -29.21 6.39 -3.30
CA THR A 92 -30.01 5.34 -3.92
C THR A 92 -30.79 4.62 -2.83
N SER A 93 -31.69 3.76 -3.23
CA SER A 93 -32.51 3.01 -2.29
C SER A 93 -32.28 1.52 -2.48
N ILE A 94 -32.14 0.81 -1.36
CA ILE A 94 -31.89 -0.63 -1.34
C ILE A 94 -32.98 -1.39 -0.60
N GLN A 95 -33.35 -2.55 -1.13
CA GLN A 95 -34.20 -3.50 -0.41
C GLN A 95 -33.36 -4.44 0.43
N LEU A 96 -33.81 -4.68 1.67
CA LEU A 96 -33.28 -5.75 2.50
C LEU A 96 -34.06 -7.05 2.29
N PHE A 97 -33.34 -8.17 2.26
CA PHE A 97 -33.95 -9.48 2.11
C PHE A 97 -33.68 -10.33 3.34
N LEU A 98 -34.73 -10.84 3.96
CA LEU A 98 -34.62 -11.79 5.06
C LEU A 98 -34.39 -13.21 4.51
N GLU A 99 -33.23 -13.80 4.80
CA GLU A 99 -32.91 -15.18 4.43
C GLU A 99 -32.30 -15.91 5.65
N ASN A 100 -32.91 -17.02 6.05
CA ASN A 100 -32.50 -17.81 7.23
C ASN A 100 -32.41 -16.99 8.54
N GLY A 101 -33.27 -15.98 8.70
CA GLY A 101 -33.29 -15.13 9.90
C GLY A 101 -32.26 -13.99 9.89
N VAL A 102 -31.51 -13.81 8.80
CA VAL A 102 -30.52 -12.74 8.64
C VAL A 102 -30.92 -11.84 7.48
N TYR A 103 -30.87 -10.52 7.70
CA TYR A 103 -31.10 -9.55 6.64
C TYR A 103 -29.88 -9.41 5.75
N LYS A 104 -30.10 -9.37 4.43
CA LYS A 104 -29.06 -9.34 3.42
C LYS A 104 -29.31 -8.21 2.43
N THR A 105 -28.24 -7.47 2.12
CA THR A 105 -28.23 -6.38 1.13
C THR A 105 -27.91 -6.87 -0.28
N GLY A 106 -27.21 -8.00 -0.41
CA GLY A 106 -26.71 -8.51 -1.69
C GLY A 106 -25.38 -7.87 -2.11
N LEU A 107 -24.75 -7.12 -1.21
CA LEU A 107 -23.48 -6.43 -1.42
C LEU A 107 -22.34 -7.23 -0.76
N TYR A 108 -21.23 -7.39 -1.48
CA TYR A 108 -19.94 -7.67 -0.85
C TYR A 108 -19.28 -6.34 -0.55
N VAL A 109 -18.84 -6.16 0.69
CA VAL A 109 -18.30 -4.90 1.17
C VAL A 109 -16.99 -5.08 1.92
N LYS A 110 -16.21 -4.00 1.97
CA LYS A 110 -14.94 -3.90 2.69
C LYS A 110 -14.75 -2.47 3.21
N ASP A 111 -14.19 -2.30 4.38
CA ASP A 111 -13.91 -0.99 5.01
C ASP A 111 -12.41 -0.76 5.24
N GLY A 112 -11.55 -1.63 4.68
CA GLY A 112 -10.12 -1.47 4.77
C GLY A 112 -9.32 -2.47 3.93
N VAL A 113 -7.99 -2.32 3.92
CA VAL A 113 -7.05 -3.26 3.33
C VAL A 113 -5.91 -3.50 4.29
N THR A 114 -5.60 -4.79 4.48
CA THR A 114 -4.39 -5.24 5.12
C THR A 114 -3.43 -5.81 4.09
N GLY A 115 -2.12 -5.58 4.25
CA GLY A 115 -1.10 -6.06 3.34
C GLY A 115 0.29 -6.16 3.98
N ILE A 116 1.26 -6.54 3.16
CA ILE A 116 2.68 -6.59 3.52
C ILE A 116 3.40 -5.52 2.70
N GLY A 117 4.21 -4.70 3.36
CA GLY A 117 5.11 -3.75 2.72
C GLY A 117 6.54 -3.89 3.20
N THR A 118 7.39 -3.05 2.64
CA THR A 118 8.74 -2.79 3.14
C THR A 118 8.87 -1.31 3.47
N LEU A 119 9.44 -1.02 4.64
CA LEU A 119 9.80 0.33 5.05
C LEU A 119 11.00 0.80 4.23
N THR A 120 10.92 1.98 3.61
CA THR A 120 12.00 2.50 2.76
C THR A 120 12.98 3.35 3.57
N PHE A 121 12.46 4.30 4.33
CA PHE A 121 13.26 5.24 5.11
C PHE A 121 12.44 5.81 6.28
N ILE A 122 13.16 6.31 7.28
CA ILE A 122 12.61 7.21 8.29
C ILE A 122 13.46 8.49 8.29
N ASP A 123 12.83 9.66 8.21
CA ASP A 123 13.50 10.94 8.44
C ASP A 123 13.63 11.18 9.95
N PRO A 124 14.85 11.10 10.54
CA PRO A 124 15.03 11.22 11.98
C PRO A 124 14.78 12.63 12.53
N SER A 125 14.64 13.65 11.66
CA SER A 125 14.35 15.02 12.08
C SER A 125 12.86 15.29 12.31
N THR A 126 12.01 14.53 11.62
CA THR A 126 10.54 14.69 11.64
C THR A 126 9.80 13.44 12.10
N ASN A 127 10.49 12.30 12.15
CA ASN A 127 9.94 10.94 12.25
C ASN A 127 9.00 10.55 11.11
N ILE A 128 8.95 11.33 10.01
CA ILE A 128 8.15 10.95 8.85
C ILE A 128 8.84 9.77 8.16
N TYR A 129 8.08 8.74 7.82
CA TYR A 129 8.58 7.59 7.06
C TYR A 129 7.95 7.53 5.68
N GLY A 130 8.63 6.81 4.78
CA GLY A 130 8.07 6.35 3.52
C GLY A 130 8.17 4.84 3.42
N ALA A 131 7.10 4.20 2.95
CA ALA A 131 7.08 2.77 2.68
C ALA A 131 6.34 2.48 1.37
N LEU A 132 6.60 1.31 0.79
CA LEU A 132 6.19 0.96 -0.59
C LEU A 132 6.79 1.92 -1.64
N GLY A 133 6.68 1.53 -2.91
CA GLY A 133 7.00 2.39 -4.05
C GLY A 133 5.78 2.77 -4.90
N HIS A 134 4.56 2.47 -4.44
CA HIS A 134 3.30 2.67 -5.15
C HIS A 134 2.11 2.73 -4.17
N GLU A 135 0.94 3.08 -4.70
CA GLU A 135 -0.31 3.13 -3.95
C GLU A 135 -0.81 1.74 -3.50
N VAL A 136 -1.53 1.71 -2.38
CA VAL A 136 -2.35 0.56 -1.99
C VAL A 136 -3.69 0.65 -2.72
N LEU A 137 -3.98 -0.36 -3.52
CA LEU A 137 -5.22 -0.50 -4.29
C LEU A 137 -6.12 -1.57 -3.67
N GLU A 138 -7.43 -1.37 -3.76
CA GLU A 138 -8.38 -2.47 -3.55
C GLU A 138 -8.41 -3.37 -4.79
N SER A 139 -8.21 -4.68 -4.57
CA SER A 139 -7.97 -5.68 -5.61
C SER A 139 -9.10 -5.87 -6.63
N ASN A 140 -10.37 -5.76 -6.21
CA ASN A 140 -11.50 -5.99 -7.12
C ASN A 140 -11.79 -4.76 -7.98
N THR A 141 -11.63 -3.57 -7.41
CA THR A 141 -12.02 -2.30 -8.02
C THR A 141 -10.85 -1.55 -8.66
N SER A 142 -9.61 -1.93 -8.34
CA SER A 142 -8.39 -1.21 -8.70
C SER A 142 -8.39 0.27 -8.27
N LYS A 143 -9.19 0.64 -7.26
CA LYS A 143 -9.25 2.01 -6.75
C LYS A 143 -8.24 2.21 -5.62
N ILE A 144 -7.65 3.41 -5.57
CA ILE A 144 -6.87 3.86 -4.43
C ILE A 144 -7.78 3.93 -3.21
N ILE A 145 -7.29 3.42 -2.09
CA ILE A 145 -7.98 3.54 -0.81
C ILE A 145 -7.60 4.87 -0.17
N GLU A 146 -8.60 5.72 0.02
CA GLU A 146 -8.47 6.94 0.82
C GLU A 146 -8.24 6.56 2.28
N VAL A 147 -7.16 7.10 2.86
CA VAL A 147 -6.77 6.79 4.23
C VAL A 147 -7.58 7.66 5.17
N LYS A 148 -8.45 7.03 5.97
CA LYS A 148 -9.09 7.71 7.11
C LYS A 148 -8.26 7.53 8.37
N THR A 149 -7.93 6.28 8.65
CA THR A 149 -6.97 5.88 9.66
C THR A 149 -6.17 4.72 9.09
N GLY A 150 -4.92 4.59 9.50
CA GLY A 150 -4.14 3.42 9.17
C GLY A 150 -2.97 3.28 10.11
N SER A 151 -2.36 2.10 10.08
CA SER A 151 -1.20 1.80 10.88
C SER A 151 -0.23 0.91 10.12
N ILE A 152 1.04 1.13 10.38
CA ILE A 152 2.09 0.15 10.12
C ILE A 152 2.40 -0.57 11.41
N PHE A 153 2.56 -1.89 11.34
CA PHE A 153 2.71 -2.73 12.53
C PHE A 153 3.66 -3.90 12.25
N ARG A 154 4.07 -4.59 13.31
CA ARG A 154 5.00 -5.71 13.22
C ARG A 154 4.43 -6.88 12.43
N ASN A 155 5.22 -7.40 11.49
CA ASN A 155 5.00 -8.70 10.89
C ASN A 155 6.32 -9.49 10.84
N GLU A 156 6.21 -10.80 10.62
CA GLU A 156 7.33 -11.74 10.54
C GLU A 156 7.14 -12.60 9.30
N ILE A 157 8.13 -12.65 8.42
CA ILE A 157 8.08 -13.44 7.19
C ILE A 157 8.21 -14.92 7.54
N THR A 158 7.17 -15.69 7.22
CA THR A 158 7.10 -17.12 7.54
C THR A 158 7.41 -18.02 6.35
N ASP A 159 7.17 -17.54 5.13
CA ASP A 159 7.38 -18.32 3.90
C ASP A 159 7.43 -17.42 2.67
N ILE A 160 8.07 -17.89 1.60
CA ILE A 160 8.16 -17.21 0.30
C ILE A 160 7.50 -18.06 -0.79
N ASN A 161 6.50 -17.50 -1.46
CA ASN A 161 6.04 -18.03 -2.74
C ASN A 161 6.92 -17.47 -3.86
N ALA A 162 7.76 -18.33 -4.44
CA ALA A 162 8.61 -17.94 -5.55
C ALA A 162 7.81 -17.44 -6.78
N SER A 163 8.33 -16.40 -7.43
CA SER A 163 7.82 -15.87 -8.69
C SER A 163 8.24 -16.73 -9.88
N SER A 164 7.48 -16.60 -10.97
CA SER A 164 7.84 -17.13 -12.28
C SER A 164 7.29 -16.19 -13.37
N ASN A 165 7.84 -16.23 -14.59
CA ASN A 165 7.37 -15.34 -15.64
C ASN A 165 5.86 -15.49 -15.88
N GLY A 166 5.14 -14.37 -15.82
CA GLY A 166 3.69 -14.28 -15.89
C GLY A 166 2.95 -14.44 -14.54
N SER A 167 3.65 -14.80 -13.47
CA SER A 167 3.08 -14.97 -12.13
C SER A 167 3.99 -14.33 -11.06
N PRO A 168 3.65 -13.13 -10.56
CA PRO A 168 4.38 -12.56 -9.43
C PRO A 168 4.26 -13.48 -8.21
N GLY A 169 5.37 -13.71 -7.52
CA GLY A 169 5.40 -14.41 -6.24
C GLY A 169 5.02 -13.48 -5.09
N SER A 170 5.10 -13.95 -3.84
CA SER A 170 4.75 -13.16 -2.66
C SER A 170 5.50 -13.59 -1.40
N LYS A 171 5.70 -12.63 -0.49
CA LYS A 171 6.01 -12.92 0.91
C LYS A 171 4.73 -13.37 1.63
N ASN A 172 4.85 -14.35 2.52
CA ASN A 172 3.82 -14.70 3.49
C ASN A 172 4.32 -14.31 4.87
N ALA A 173 3.46 -13.66 5.66
CA ALA A 173 3.85 -13.16 6.97
C ALA A 173 2.79 -13.44 8.02
N LYS A 174 3.26 -13.56 9.26
CA LYS A 174 2.42 -13.54 10.46
C LYS A 174 2.30 -12.10 10.95
N PHE A 175 1.08 -11.69 11.28
CA PHE A 175 0.75 -10.33 11.71
C PHE A 175 0.62 -10.21 13.23
N TYR A 176 1.20 -9.15 13.78
CA TYR A 176 1.18 -8.80 15.20
C TYR A 176 0.61 -7.39 15.38
N TYR A 177 -0.71 -7.26 15.26
CA TYR A 177 -1.46 -5.99 15.29
C TYR A 177 -1.31 -5.19 16.60
N ASP A 178 -0.87 -5.84 17.67
CA ASP A 178 -0.62 -5.24 18.99
C ASP A 178 0.71 -4.48 19.08
N THR A 179 1.60 -4.63 18.10
CA THR A 179 2.88 -3.92 18.02
C THR A 179 2.87 -2.95 16.84
N VAL A 180 2.44 -1.71 17.09
CA VAL A 180 2.30 -0.66 16.08
C VAL A 180 3.59 0.15 15.97
N TYR A 181 4.07 0.35 14.75
CA TYR A 181 5.27 1.13 14.45
C TYR A 181 4.96 2.60 14.12
N GLY A 182 3.78 2.89 13.60
CA GLY A 182 3.39 4.24 13.20
C GLY A 182 1.99 4.28 12.59
N ASP A 183 1.53 5.49 12.30
CA ASP A 183 0.26 5.69 11.57
C ASP A 183 0.48 5.63 10.05
N ILE A 184 -0.60 5.68 9.29
CA ILE A 184 -0.60 5.97 7.86
C ILE A 184 -1.49 7.18 7.67
N ASP A 185 -0.91 8.26 7.16
CA ASP A 185 -1.61 9.51 6.86
C ASP A 185 -1.92 9.64 5.37
N LYS A 186 -1.06 9.07 4.52
CA LYS A 186 -1.16 9.21 3.06
C LYS A 186 -0.98 7.87 2.37
N ASN A 187 -1.83 7.63 1.38
CA ASN A 187 -1.67 6.58 0.38
C ASN A 187 -1.63 7.25 -1.00
N THR A 188 -0.44 7.35 -1.59
CA THR A 188 -0.22 8.06 -2.86
C THR A 188 0.38 7.11 -3.90
N LYS A 189 0.41 7.55 -5.16
CA LYS A 189 1.06 6.78 -6.23
C LYS A 189 2.57 6.60 -6.06
N TYR A 190 3.16 7.26 -5.06
CA TYR A 190 4.59 7.20 -4.75
C TYR A 190 4.88 6.37 -3.49
N GLY A 191 3.86 5.80 -2.83
CA GLY A 191 4.01 5.05 -1.58
C GLY A 191 3.01 5.47 -0.51
N ILE A 192 3.17 4.88 0.67
CA ILE A 192 2.46 5.27 1.88
C ILE A 192 3.40 6.06 2.81
N TYR A 193 2.82 7.00 3.54
CA TYR A 193 3.55 7.91 4.41
C TYR A 193 2.77 8.14 5.69
N GLY A 194 3.50 8.39 6.76
CA GLY A 194 2.96 8.73 8.08
C GLY A 194 4.09 9.07 9.04
N THR A 195 3.76 9.07 10.32
CA THR A 195 4.68 9.29 11.43
C THR A 195 5.09 7.98 12.06
N TYR A 196 6.39 7.72 12.10
CA TYR A 196 6.99 6.60 12.81
C TYR A 196 7.05 6.92 14.31
N THR A 197 6.62 5.97 15.14
CA THR A 197 6.43 6.16 16.59
C THR A 197 7.22 5.19 17.45
N ASP A 198 7.75 4.11 16.87
CA ASP A 198 8.64 3.18 17.57
C ASP A 198 10.10 3.66 17.51
N THR A 199 11.00 2.93 18.17
CA THR A 199 12.44 3.19 18.15
C THR A 199 13.09 2.61 16.91
N TYR A 200 14.08 3.32 16.37
CA TYR A 200 14.93 2.87 15.27
C TYR A 200 16.41 3.02 15.66
N ASP A 201 17.30 2.30 14.97
CA ASP A 201 18.74 2.39 15.20
C ASP A 201 19.33 3.60 14.44
N GLU A 202 19.85 4.58 15.19
CA GLU A 202 20.49 5.76 14.59
C GLU A 202 21.79 5.43 13.83
N SER A 203 22.34 4.23 13.99
CA SER A 203 23.52 3.78 13.24
C SER A 203 23.21 3.43 11.78
N ASP A 204 21.93 3.23 11.43
CA ASP A 204 21.47 2.99 10.05
C ASP A 204 21.32 4.29 9.23
N LEU A 205 21.86 5.40 9.72
CA LEU A 205 21.83 6.68 9.04
C LEU A 205 22.62 6.65 7.73
N ILE A 206 21.93 6.89 6.62
CA ILE A 206 22.49 6.88 5.26
C ILE A 206 22.32 8.23 4.55
N GLU A 207 23.25 8.56 3.66
CA GLU A 207 23.13 9.74 2.78
C GLU A 207 22.10 9.50 1.68
N VAL A 208 21.32 10.54 1.38
CA VAL A 208 20.38 10.56 0.25
C VAL A 208 21.12 11.02 -1.00
N ALA A 209 21.02 10.25 -2.07
CA ALA A 209 21.52 10.65 -3.37
C ALA A 209 20.53 11.56 -4.10
N THR A 210 21.07 12.51 -4.86
CA THR A 210 20.30 13.23 -5.88
C THR A 210 20.07 12.33 -7.11
N SER A 211 19.07 12.65 -7.93
CA SER A 211 18.79 11.89 -9.17
C SER A 211 20.00 11.82 -10.12
N ASP A 212 20.80 12.88 -10.19
CA ASP A 212 21.99 12.99 -11.04
C ASP A 212 23.14 12.08 -10.56
N GLU A 213 23.13 11.62 -9.31
CA GLU A 213 24.14 10.72 -8.76
C GLU A 213 23.86 9.25 -9.08
N VAL A 214 22.63 8.92 -9.48
CA VAL A 214 22.25 7.55 -9.87
C VAL A 214 22.94 7.17 -11.19
N LYS A 215 23.50 5.95 -11.24
CA LYS A 215 24.23 5.43 -12.42
C LYS A 215 23.78 4.02 -12.78
N VAL A 216 23.83 3.72 -14.08
CA VAL A 216 23.81 2.34 -14.59
C VAL A 216 25.02 1.60 -14.01
N GLY A 217 24.82 0.39 -13.51
CA GLY A 217 25.84 -0.36 -12.78
C GLY A 217 25.30 -1.05 -11.53
N LYS A 218 26.21 -1.66 -10.78
CA LYS A 218 25.92 -2.36 -9.52
C LYS A 218 25.21 -1.47 -8.50
N ALA A 219 24.26 -2.05 -7.80
CA ALA A 219 23.59 -1.50 -6.64
C ALA A 219 23.14 -2.66 -5.73
N THR A 220 22.59 -2.32 -4.57
CA THR A 220 22.13 -3.30 -3.57
C THR A 220 20.71 -2.97 -3.17
N ILE A 221 19.87 -3.99 -2.99
CA ILE A 221 18.54 -3.83 -2.38
C ILE A 221 18.53 -4.39 -0.96
N TYR A 222 17.82 -3.73 -0.05
CA TYR A 222 17.65 -4.17 1.33
C TYR A 222 16.24 -4.73 1.52
N THR A 223 16.10 -5.99 1.95
CA THR A 223 14.79 -6.62 2.14
C THR A 223 14.86 -7.82 3.08
N VAL A 224 13.71 -8.22 3.62
CA VAL A 224 13.57 -9.41 4.48
C VAL A 224 13.09 -10.62 3.68
N LEU A 225 13.79 -11.76 3.76
CA LEU A 225 13.34 -13.05 3.20
C LEU A 225 12.81 -14.03 4.26
N GLU A 226 13.30 -13.93 5.50
CA GLU A 226 12.94 -14.82 6.60
C GLU A 226 12.89 -14.02 7.91
N ASP A 227 11.90 -14.33 8.75
CA ASP A 227 11.64 -13.66 10.02
C ASP A 227 11.51 -12.13 9.85
N GLU A 228 12.40 -11.37 10.49
CA GLU A 228 12.46 -9.90 10.47
C GLU A 228 13.84 -9.39 10.05
N THR A 229 14.73 -10.28 9.60
CA THR A 229 16.13 -9.92 9.33
C THR A 229 16.25 -9.20 8.00
N VAL A 230 16.69 -7.93 8.04
CA VAL A 230 17.02 -7.17 6.84
C VAL A 230 18.35 -7.67 6.28
N GLU A 231 18.33 -8.06 5.01
CA GLU A 231 19.50 -8.54 4.28
C GLU A 231 19.71 -7.70 3.02
N GLU A 232 20.94 -7.72 2.50
CA GLU A 232 21.36 -6.93 1.35
C GLU A 232 21.63 -7.86 0.15
N PHE A 233 21.07 -7.55 -1.03
CA PHE A 233 21.17 -8.39 -2.22
C PHE A 233 21.62 -7.58 -3.44
N GLU A 234 22.56 -8.12 -4.21
CA GLU A 234 23.11 -7.45 -5.40
C GLU A 234 22.08 -7.36 -6.55
N ILE A 235 22.00 -6.18 -7.15
CA ILE A 235 21.28 -5.91 -8.39
C ILE A 235 22.16 -5.14 -9.37
N GLU A 236 21.80 -5.16 -10.65
CA GLU A 236 22.39 -4.32 -11.68
C GLU A 236 21.36 -3.32 -12.19
N ILE A 237 21.64 -2.02 -12.06
CA ILE A 237 20.83 -0.96 -12.68
C ILE A 237 21.12 -0.97 -14.16
N THR A 238 20.12 -1.30 -14.97
CA THR A 238 20.26 -1.44 -16.43
C THR A 238 19.88 -0.17 -17.19
N LYS A 239 19.02 0.67 -16.61
CA LYS A 239 18.56 1.91 -17.25
C LYS A 239 18.05 2.91 -16.22
N ILE A 240 18.23 4.20 -16.52
CA ILE A 240 17.64 5.33 -15.79
C ILE A 240 16.70 6.09 -16.71
N ASN A 241 15.52 6.47 -16.21
CA ASN A 241 14.50 7.24 -16.91
C ASN A 241 13.99 8.39 -16.02
N GLU A 242 14.67 9.52 -16.08
CA GLU A 242 14.33 10.74 -15.33
C GLU A 242 12.96 11.33 -15.71
N ASN A 243 12.45 11.02 -16.91
CA ASN A 243 11.14 11.52 -17.36
C ASN A 243 9.96 10.67 -16.85
N SER A 244 10.22 9.54 -16.20
CA SER A 244 9.16 8.76 -15.56
C SER A 244 8.80 9.40 -14.23
N GLU A 245 7.52 9.41 -13.87
CA GLU A 245 7.11 9.84 -12.53
C GLU A 245 7.38 8.74 -11.47
N ILE A 246 7.35 7.46 -11.86
CA ILE A 246 7.40 6.32 -10.91
C ILE A 246 8.52 5.33 -11.24
N LYS A 247 8.70 4.99 -12.51
CA LYS A 247 9.63 3.94 -12.97
C LYS A 247 10.95 4.55 -13.42
N ASN A 248 11.65 5.17 -12.47
CA ASN A 248 12.88 5.91 -12.71
C ASN A 248 14.10 5.01 -12.93
N ILE A 249 14.19 3.94 -12.16
CA ILE A 249 15.31 3.00 -12.19
C ILE A 249 14.78 1.70 -12.78
N SER A 250 15.45 1.14 -13.79
CA SER A 250 15.23 -0.25 -14.20
C SER A 250 16.41 -1.07 -13.73
N PHE A 251 16.15 -2.22 -13.11
CA PHE A 251 17.18 -3.09 -12.56
C PHE A 251 16.91 -4.57 -12.88
N GLU A 252 17.96 -5.37 -12.76
CA GLU A 252 17.93 -6.83 -12.79
C GLU A 252 18.54 -7.37 -11.50
N ILE A 253 17.91 -8.37 -10.88
CA ILE A 253 18.48 -9.07 -9.74
C ILE A 253 19.62 -9.95 -10.24
N THR A 254 20.81 -9.76 -9.67
CA THR A 254 22.00 -10.56 -9.99
C THR A 254 22.44 -11.45 -8.83
N ASP A 255 21.88 -11.25 -7.65
CA ASP A 255 22.12 -12.05 -6.47
C ASP A 255 21.54 -13.48 -6.59
N GLU A 256 22.41 -14.49 -6.50
CA GLU A 256 22.01 -15.89 -6.66
C GLU A 256 21.16 -16.39 -5.49
N GLU A 257 21.40 -15.93 -4.27
CA GLU A 257 20.63 -16.35 -3.09
C GLU A 257 19.20 -15.84 -3.20
N LEU A 258 19.04 -14.55 -3.52
CA LEU A 258 17.74 -13.96 -3.72
C LEU A 258 16.96 -14.68 -4.82
N LEU A 259 17.59 -14.90 -5.99
CA LEU A 259 16.95 -15.59 -7.11
C LEU A 259 16.54 -17.02 -6.78
N ASN A 260 17.34 -17.74 -5.99
CA ASN A 260 17.04 -19.12 -5.60
C ASN A 260 15.82 -19.20 -4.67
N VAL A 261 15.64 -18.23 -3.78
CA VAL A 261 14.52 -18.20 -2.84
C VAL A 261 13.25 -17.65 -3.50
N THR A 262 13.36 -16.57 -4.27
CA THR A 262 12.20 -15.78 -4.72
C THR A 262 11.88 -15.95 -6.20
N GLY A 263 12.78 -16.51 -7.01
CA GLY A 263 12.67 -16.57 -8.46
C GLY A 263 12.80 -15.22 -9.19
N GLY A 264 12.88 -14.11 -8.45
CA GLY A 264 12.79 -12.75 -8.98
C GLY A 264 12.15 -11.76 -7.98
N VAL A 265 11.68 -10.63 -8.48
CA VAL A 265 10.96 -9.62 -7.70
C VAL A 265 9.57 -10.17 -7.33
N ILE A 266 9.25 -10.18 -6.04
CA ILE A 266 7.98 -10.68 -5.50
C ILE A 266 7.18 -9.57 -4.80
N GLN A 267 5.88 -9.80 -4.60
CA GLN A 267 5.04 -8.94 -3.77
C GLN A 267 5.57 -8.91 -2.33
N GLY A 268 5.58 -7.73 -1.72
CA GLY A 268 6.18 -7.47 -0.41
C GLY A 268 7.61 -6.92 -0.47
N MET A 269 8.27 -6.92 -1.63
CA MET A 269 9.54 -6.18 -1.85
C MET A 269 9.33 -4.71 -2.24
N SER A 270 8.10 -4.31 -2.54
CA SER A 270 7.82 -2.89 -2.80
C SER A 270 8.18 -2.07 -1.56
N GLY A 271 8.97 -1.02 -1.75
CA GLY A 271 9.58 -0.23 -0.67
C GLY A 271 11.00 -0.65 -0.30
N SER A 272 11.50 -1.82 -0.75
CA SER A 272 12.89 -2.22 -0.47
C SER A 272 13.87 -1.14 -0.90
N PRO A 273 14.69 -0.58 0.02
CA PRO A 273 15.65 0.46 -0.30
C PRO A 273 16.64 -0.01 -1.37
N ILE A 274 16.95 0.87 -2.31
CA ILE A 274 18.00 0.67 -3.31
C ILE A 274 19.16 1.59 -2.98
N VAL A 275 20.34 1.01 -2.73
CA VAL A 275 21.55 1.74 -2.36
C VAL A 275 22.61 1.59 -3.46
N GLN A 276 23.25 2.69 -3.82
CA GLN A 276 24.38 2.70 -4.74
C GLN A 276 25.43 3.69 -4.23
N ASN A 277 26.71 3.29 -4.28
CA ASN A 277 27.84 4.10 -3.81
C ASN A 277 27.68 4.59 -2.35
N GLY A 278 27.07 3.77 -1.48
CA GLY A 278 26.84 4.09 -0.08
C GLY A 278 25.75 5.14 0.18
N LYS A 279 24.93 5.44 -0.83
CA LYS A 279 23.79 6.36 -0.72
C LYS A 279 22.48 5.68 -1.08
N LEU A 280 21.42 6.04 -0.38
CA LEU A 280 20.06 5.67 -0.76
C LEU A 280 19.71 6.40 -2.06
N ILE A 281 19.36 5.66 -3.12
CA ILE A 281 19.03 6.22 -4.44
C ILE A 281 17.56 6.05 -4.80
N GLY A 282 16.85 5.13 -4.15
CA GLY A 282 15.47 4.83 -4.47
C GLY A 282 14.89 3.69 -3.67
N ALA A 283 13.70 3.25 -4.09
CA ALA A 283 13.00 2.10 -3.54
C ALA A 283 12.44 1.23 -4.66
N VAL A 284 12.41 -0.08 -4.46
CA VAL A 284 11.74 -1.01 -5.37
C VAL A 284 10.24 -0.67 -5.43
N THR A 285 9.64 -0.68 -6.63
CA THR A 285 8.22 -0.36 -6.81
C THR A 285 7.47 -1.48 -7.54
N HIS A 286 7.77 -1.75 -8.81
CA HIS A 286 7.00 -2.66 -9.65
C HIS A 286 7.89 -3.75 -10.24
N VAL A 287 7.39 -4.98 -10.30
CA VAL A 287 7.98 -6.09 -11.06
C VAL A 287 7.63 -5.99 -12.55
N VAL A 288 8.54 -6.44 -13.42
CA VAL A 288 8.23 -6.70 -14.83
C VAL A 288 7.66 -8.12 -14.94
N THR A 289 6.35 -8.26 -15.15
CA THR A 289 5.67 -9.58 -15.10
C THR A 289 6.20 -10.59 -16.11
N ASP A 290 6.65 -10.13 -17.29
CA ASP A 290 7.17 -11.00 -18.35
C ASP A 290 8.63 -11.44 -18.10
N ASN A 291 9.33 -10.76 -17.20
CA ASN A 291 10.66 -11.13 -16.75
C ASN A 291 10.83 -10.79 -15.27
N VAL A 292 10.45 -11.72 -14.40
CA VAL A 292 10.35 -11.47 -12.96
C VAL A 292 11.70 -11.17 -12.29
N THR A 293 12.83 -11.50 -12.91
CA THR A 293 14.16 -11.10 -12.40
C THR A 293 14.43 -9.60 -12.56
N THR A 294 13.59 -8.89 -13.30
CA THR A 294 13.73 -7.45 -13.54
C THR A 294 12.60 -6.66 -12.88
N GLY A 295 12.94 -5.46 -12.42
CA GLY A 295 12.02 -4.58 -11.73
C GLY A 295 12.29 -3.11 -12.00
N TYR A 296 11.46 -2.29 -11.37
CA TYR A 296 11.55 -0.85 -11.38
C TYR A 296 11.78 -0.32 -9.97
N GLY A 297 12.52 0.79 -9.89
CA GLY A 297 12.68 1.60 -8.71
C GLY A 297 12.18 3.03 -8.91
N LEU A 298 11.65 3.61 -7.84
CA LEU A 298 11.26 5.00 -7.68
C LEU A 298 12.43 5.78 -7.07
N PHE A 299 12.70 7.01 -7.51
CA PHE A 299 13.75 7.83 -6.89
C PHE A 299 13.40 8.20 -5.45
N ILE A 300 14.41 8.16 -4.57
CA ILE A 300 14.24 8.51 -3.15
C ILE A 300 13.83 9.98 -3.00
N THR A 301 14.34 10.87 -3.85
CA THR A 301 13.99 12.30 -3.83
C THR A 301 12.51 12.52 -4.07
N THR A 302 11.89 11.74 -4.96
CA THR A 302 10.44 11.81 -5.20
C THR A 302 9.65 11.40 -3.97
N MET A 303 10.07 10.33 -3.28
CA MET A 303 9.41 9.89 -2.05
C MET A 303 9.53 10.91 -0.93
N LEU A 304 10.73 11.48 -0.74
CA LEU A 304 10.96 12.50 0.28
C LEU A 304 10.15 13.78 0.01
N GLU A 305 10.14 14.27 -1.23
CA GLU A 305 9.31 15.42 -1.62
C GLU A 305 7.82 15.18 -1.41
N GLU A 306 7.33 13.95 -1.62
CA GLU A 306 5.93 13.61 -1.38
C GLU A 306 5.60 13.52 0.11
N SER A 307 6.54 13.01 0.91
CA SER A 307 6.38 12.86 2.35
C SER A 307 6.12 14.20 3.05
N GLU A 308 6.73 15.29 2.55
CA GLU A 308 6.64 16.65 3.12
C GLU A 308 5.41 17.47 2.68
N LYS A 309 4.62 17.00 1.71
CA LYS A 309 3.47 17.75 1.16
C LYS A 309 2.25 17.82 2.06
#